data_AF-A0A8T2R5P0-F1
#
_entry.id   AF-A0A8T2R5P0-F1
#
_cell.length_a   1.000
_cell.length_b   1.000
_cell.length_c   1.000
_cell.angle_alpha   90.00
_cell.angle_beta   90.00
_cell.angle_gamma   90.00
#
_symmetry.space_group_name_H-M   'P 1'
#
loop_
_entity.id
_entity.type
_entity.pdbx_description
1 polymer ?
#
loop_
_entity_poly.entity_id
_entity_poly.type
_entity_poly.pdbx_seq_one_letter_code
_entity_poly.pdbx_strand_id
1 'polypeptide(L)'
;MQDTIYYEKIEEREEAGTPQILGKLRCALTFWVKESVGTKLIVQRENLFMEKVIKSFSSHENIKVLGGKQFNRAPILSFNIFKMEPESSTSGLGKQIHGRFVVKLLSDLFGVQLRGGCACAGPYGHALLGITPELSLTMRAYIQKGYGGLKPGWSRLSLSYCMLEEEVDYVVSAIVSVAKYGHRFLGLYDFDWKSGTWTYSKKRANELVGDDLASNFSSFRHVNDPTLVHPPECATCRNQAERFHHHLERAEAFSYLLPSCPPLRSIPSDVDPRDVYFLI
;
A
#
# COMPACT_ATOMS: atom_id res chain seq x y z
N MET A 1 6.14 -15.90 -46.07
CA MET A 1 6.31 -14.53 -45.53
C MET A 1 6.91 -13.59 -46.59
N GLN A 2 6.66 -13.85 -47.89
CA GLN A 2 7.25 -13.12 -49.03
C GLN A 2 6.22 -12.28 -49.82
N ASP A 3 4.93 -12.32 -49.42
CA ASP A 3 3.85 -11.63 -50.14
C ASP A 3 3.38 -10.33 -49.46
N THR A 4 4.06 -9.88 -48.40
CA THR A 4 3.70 -8.65 -47.69
C THR A 4 4.65 -7.51 -48.08
N ILE A 5 4.10 -6.49 -48.73
CA ILE A 5 4.81 -5.25 -49.05
C ILE A 5 4.53 -4.26 -47.92
N TYR A 6 5.58 -3.79 -47.26
CA TYR A 6 5.51 -2.78 -46.21
C TYR A 6 5.86 -1.41 -46.77
N TYR A 7 5.32 -0.35 -46.18
CA TYR A 7 5.79 1.01 -46.42
C TYR A 7 7.27 1.15 -46.04
N GLU A 8 8.05 1.89 -46.86
CA GLU A 8 9.48 2.12 -46.60
C GLU A 8 9.71 3.02 -45.38
N LYS A 9 8.82 3.97 -45.12
CA LYS A 9 8.89 4.83 -43.94
C LYS A 9 8.37 4.10 -42.71
N ILE A 10 9.20 4.05 -41.67
CA ILE A 10 8.86 3.36 -40.42
C ILE A 10 7.66 4.02 -39.73
N GLU A 11 7.52 5.34 -39.84
CA GLU A 11 6.39 6.08 -39.25
C GLU A 11 5.07 5.63 -39.88
N GLU A 12 5.00 5.53 -41.20
CA GLU A 12 3.81 5.09 -41.93
C GLU A 12 3.49 3.60 -41.68
N ARG A 13 4.50 2.80 -41.33
CA ARG A 13 4.35 1.38 -41.00
C ARG A 13 3.87 1.13 -39.57
N GLU A 14 4.33 1.94 -38.62
CA GLU A 14 4.01 1.80 -37.19
C GLU A 14 2.80 2.67 -36.75
N GLU A 15 2.41 3.66 -37.57
CA GLU A 15 1.26 4.53 -37.32
C GLU A 15 -0.02 3.96 -37.93
N ALA A 16 -0.78 3.22 -37.11
CA ALA A 16 -2.04 2.62 -37.55
C ALA A 16 -3.16 3.66 -37.67
N GLY A 17 -3.71 3.83 -38.88
CA GLY A 17 -4.95 4.58 -39.12
C GLY A 17 -4.87 6.06 -38.72
N THR A 18 -5.90 6.59 -38.04
CA THR A 18 -5.88 7.97 -37.54
C THR A 18 -4.89 8.10 -36.36
N PRO A 19 -3.84 8.92 -36.49
CA PRO A 19 -2.87 9.19 -35.42
C PRO A 19 -3.52 9.55 -34.09
N GLN A 20 -2.95 9.09 -32.96
CA GLN A 20 -3.31 9.61 -31.63
C GLN A 20 -2.71 11.01 -31.39
N ILE A 21 -3.15 12.00 -32.16
CA ILE A 21 -2.60 13.37 -32.17
C ILE A 21 -2.57 13.96 -30.75
N LEU A 22 -3.68 13.88 -30.01
CA LEU A 22 -3.75 14.39 -28.63
C LEU A 22 -2.80 13.66 -27.68
N GLY A 23 -2.60 12.34 -27.87
CA GLY A 23 -1.64 11.56 -27.09
C GLY A 23 -0.20 12.00 -27.35
N LYS A 24 0.15 12.21 -28.63
CA LYS A 24 1.46 12.74 -29.05
C LYS A 24 1.72 14.13 -28.46
N LEU A 25 0.73 15.03 -28.52
CA LEU A 25 0.83 16.37 -27.93
C LEU A 25 1.03 16.33 -26.41
N ARG A 26 0.24 15.52 -25.68
CA ARG A 26 0.39 15.34 -24.22
C ARG A 26 1.76 14.75 -23.86
N CYS A 27 2.24 13.80 -24.64
CA CYS A 27 3.57 13.22 -24.48
C CYS A 27 4.66 14.28 -24.65
N ALA A 28 4.63 15.05 -25.74
CA ALA A 28 5.58 16.14 -26.00
C ALA A 28 5.58 17.18 -24.87
N LEU A 29 4.40 17.62 -24.42
CA LEU A 29 4.25 18.54 -23.29
C LEU A 29 4.85 17.97 -21.99
N THR A 30 4.69 16.67 -21.73
CA THR A 30 5.29 16.02 -20.55
C THR A 30 6.83 16.07 -20.61
N PHE A 31 7.41 15.84 -21.80
CA PHE A 31 8.86 15.97 -21.99
C PHE A 31 9.33 17.41 -21.78
N TRP A 32 8.62 18.41 -22.32
CA TRP A 32 8.95 19.83 -22.12
C TRP A 32 8.85 20.25 -20.66
N VAL A 33 7.82 19.82 -19.93
CA VAL A 33 7.72 20.08 -18.49
C VAL A 33 8.92 19.46 -17.76
N LYS A 34 9.24 18.20 -18.03
CA LYS A 34 10.42 17.52 -17.43
C LYS A 34 11.73 18.27 -17.74
N GLU A 35 11.91 18.74 -18.97
CA GLU A 35 13.10 19.52 -19.37
C GLU A 35 13.16 20.86 -18.66
N SER A 36 12.02 21.57 -18.54
CA SER A 36 11.95 22.85 -17.84
C SER A 36 12.27 22.76 -16.35
N VAL A 37 11.85 21.67 -15.69
CA VAL A 37 12.18 21.39 -14.28
C VAL A 37 13.65 20.98 -14.14
N GLY A 38 14.16 20.20 -15.10
CA GLY A 38 15.53 19.73 -15.15
C GLY A 38 15.79 18.48 -14.31
N THR A 39 16.56 17.54 -14.85
CA THR A 39 16.83 16.23 -14.23
C THR A 39 17.59 16.35 -12.90
N LYS A 40 18.48 17.33 -12.76
CA LYS A 40 19.23 17.56 -11.51
C LYS A 40 18.30 17.87 -10.34
N LEU A 41 17.33 18.78 -10.55
CA LEU A 41 16.37 19.16 -9.52
C LEU A 41 15.43 17.99 -9.18
N ILE A 42 14.98 17.24 -10.20
CA ILE A 42 14.16 16.03 -10.01
C ILE A 42 14.88 15.04 -9.09
N VAL A 43 16.13 14.69 -9.40
CA VAL A 43 16.93 13.75 -8.59
C VAL A 43 17.16 14.28 -7.17
N GLN A 44 17.44 15.58 -7.02
CA GLN A 44 17.61 16.20 -5.69
C GLN A 44 16.34 16.09 -4.84
N ARG A 45 15.16 16.39 -5.40
CA ARG A 45 13.87 16.28 -4.69
C ARG A 45 13.54 14.83 -4.34
N GLU A 46 13.73 13.91 -5.28
CA GLU A 46 13.49 12.47 -5.05
C GLU A 46 14.39 11.92 -3.95
N ASN A 47 15.67 12.29 -3.93
CA ASN A 47 16.60 11.89 -2.87
C ASN A 47 16.19 12.47 -1.51
N LEU A 48 15.83 13.75 -1.45
CA LEU A 48 15.37 14.41 -0.22
C LEU A 48 14.15 13.69 0.38
N PHE A 49 13.17 13.34 -0.45
CA PHE A 49 12.01 12.56 -0.01
C PHE A 49 12.40 11.16 0.45
N MET A 50 13.25 10.46 -0.30
CA MET A 50 13.65 9.09 0.05
C MET A 50 14.46 9.02 1.33
N GLU A 51 15.36 9.98 1.58
CA GLU A 51 16.10 10.07 2.84
C GLU A 51 15.15 10.25 4.03
N LYS A 52 14.18 11.16 3.90
CA LYS A 52 13.14 11.39 4.91
C LYS A 52 12.36 10.11 5.23
N VAL A 53 11.87 9.41 4.21
CA VAL A 53 11.09 8.17 4.38
C VAL A 53 11.95 7.07 5.00
N ILE A 54 13.16 6.83 4.48
CA ILE A 54 14.05 5.77 4.96
C ILE A 54 14.44 6.01 6.42
N LYS A 55 14.71 7.27 6.80
CA LYS A 55 14.99 7.66 8.18
C LYS A 55 13.82 7.33 9.09
N SER A 56 12.61 7.80 8.74
CA SER A 56 11.40 7.54 9.51
C SER A 56 11.12 6.04 9.67
N PHE A 57 11.15 5.28 8.58
CA PHE A 57 10.79 3.87 8.61
C PHE A 57 11.86 3.02 9.29
N SER A 58 13.14 3.37 9.14
CA SER A 58 14.21 2.64 9.82
C SER A 58 14.27 2.90 11.32
N SER A 59 13.70 4.01 11.79
CA SER A 59 13.56 4.30 13.23
C SER A 59 12.35 3.63 13.89
N HIS A 60 11.44 3.03 13.10
CA HIS A 60 10.21 2.46 13.63
C HIS A 60 10.30 0.94 13.75
N GLU A 61 10.15 0.40 14.96
CA GLU A 61 10.30 -1.04 15.26
C GLU A 61 9.36 -1.95 14.46
N ASN A 62 8.12 -1.51 14.23
CA ASN A 62 7.13 -2.26 13.48
C ASN A 62 7.33 -2.25 11.96
N ILE A 63 8.26 -1.45 11.41
CA ILE A 63 8.43 -1.31 9.96
C ILE A 63 9.73 -1.97 9.52
N LYS A 64 9.63 -2.98 8.65
CA LYS A 64 10.78 -3.57 7.96
C LYS A 64 10.85 -3.06 6.54
N VAL A 65 11.83 -2.21 6.26
CA VAL A 65 12.18 -1.82 4.89
C VAL A 65 12.83 -3.00 4.16
N LEU A 66 12.35 -3.28 2.95
CA LEU A 66 12.87 -4.34 2.09
C LEU A 66 13.86 -3.76 1.06
N GLY A 67 14.92 -4.52 0.79
CA GLY A 67 16.00 -4.12 -0.11
C GLY A 67 17.04 -3.20 0.54
N GLY A 68 18.00 -2.74 -0.26
CA GLY A 68 19.09 -1.89 0.21
C GLY A 68 18.62 -0.52 0.69
N LYS A 69 19.21 -0.02 1.78
CA LYS A 69 18.91 1.28 2.38
C LYS A 69 19.81 2.43 1.90
N GLN A 70 20.96 2.12 1.30
CA GLN A 70 22.02 3.09 0.97
C GLN A 70 22.46 2.96 -0.50
N PHE A 71 21.55 3.20 -1.44
CA PHE A 71 21.86 3.21 -2.87
C PHE A 71 21.06 4.30 -3.58
N ASN A 72 21.61 4.83 -4.67
CA ASN A 72 20.84 5.59 -5.65
C ASN A 72 19.66 4.73 -6.11
N ARG A 73 18.45 5.24 -5.94
CA ARG A 73 17.23 4.49 -6.20
C ARG A 73 16.16 5.39 -6.78
N ALA A 74 15.29 4.80 -7.59
CA ALA A 74 14.00 5.42 -7.87
C ALA A 74 13.27 5.70 -6.54
N PRO A 75 12.39 6.72 -6.49
CA PRO A 75 11.64 7.11 -5.29
C PRO A 75 10.54 6.11 -4.92
N ILE A 76 10.92 4.84 -4.81
CA ILE A 76 10.06 3.68 -4.60
C ILE A 76 10.64 2.89 -3.43
N LEU A 77 9.84 2.72 -2.37
CA LEU A 77 10.22 1.99 -1.17
C LEU A 77 9.26 0.80 -0.95
N SER A 78 9.82 -0.38 -0.71
CA SER A 78 9.06 -1.57 -0.34
C SER A 78 9.23 -1.84 1.14
N PHE A 79 8.16 -2.14 1.86
CA PHE A 79 8.18 -2.34 3.30
C PHE A 79 7.05 -3.26 3.77
N ASN A 80 7.29 -3.91 4.91
CA ASN A 80 6.31 -4.70 5.63
C ASN A 80 6.09 -4.10 7.02
N ILE A 81 4.86 -4.19 7.51
CA ILE A 81 4.48 -3.76 8.86
C ILE A 81 4.26 -5.01 9.71
N PHE A 82 4.74 -5.00 10.94
CA PHE A 82 4.64 -6.10 11.89
C PHE A 82 3.94 -5.65 13.17
N LYS A 83 3.22 -6.56 13.82
CA LYS A 83 2.81 -6.35 15.21
C LYS A 83 3.91 -6.93 16.09
N MET A 84 4.54 -6.09 16.91
CA MET A 84 5.46 -6.56 17.95
C MET A 84 4.65 -7.23 19.05
N GLU A 85 5.02 -8.46 19.40
CA GLU A 85 4.47 -9.17 20.55
C GLU A 85 5.45 -9.02 21.73
N PRO A 86 4.99 -8.60 22.92
CA PRO A 86 5.86 -8.29 24.06
C PRO A 86 6.78 -9.43 24.53
N GLU A 87 6.45 -10.68 24.21
CA GLU A 87 7.15 -11.88 24.72
C GLU A 87 8.12 -12.55 23.73
N SER A 88 8.23 -12.05 22.50
CA SER A 88 9.16 -12.58 21.48
C SER A 88 10.60 -12.08 21.72
N SER A 89 11.21 -12.59 22.80
CA SER A 89 12.61 -12.30 23.19
C SER A 89 13.64 -13.19 22.47
N THR A 90 13.22 -13.97 21.47
CA THR A 90 14.10 -14.80 20.64
C THR A 90 13.83 -14.57 19.15
N SER A 91 14.51 -13.57 18.59
CA SER A 91 14.86 -13.51 17.16
C SER A 91 13.71 -13.61 16.14
N GLY A 92 12.60 -12.90 16.34
CA GLY A 92 11.57 -12.80 15.28
C GLY A 92 10.62 -11.62 15.47
N LEU A 93 10.50 -10.78 14.43
CA LEU A 93 9.31 -9.93 14.30
C LEU A 93 8.08 -10.85 14.33
N GLY A 94 7.00 -10.43 14.99
CA GLY A 94 5.74 -11.20 15.07
C GLY A 94 5.12 -11.45 13.69
N LYS A 95 3.83 -11.82 13.63
CA LYS A 95 3.15 -11.93 12.32
C LYS A 95 3.04 -10.53 11.69
N GLN A 96 3.26 -10.47 10.38
CA GLN A 96 3.12 -9.20 9.65
C GLN A 96 1.65 -8.83 9.46
N ILE A 97 1.37 -7.55 9.28
CA ILE A 97 0.10 -7.11 8.72
C ILE A 97 0.14 -7.35 7.21
N HIS A 98 -0.90 -7.96 6.64
CA HIS A 98 -0.95 -8.29 5.22
C HIS A 98 -0.78 -7.03 4.35
N GLY A 99 0.15 -7.04 3.38
CA GLY A 99 0.48 -5.83 2.60
C GLY A 99 -0.71 -5.19 1.88
N ARG A 100 -1.65 -5.99 1.36
CA ARG A 100 -2.89 -5.44 0.77
C ARG A 100 -3.82 -4.82 1.81
N PHE A 101 -3.80 -5.30 3.05
CA PHE A 101 -4.56 -4.69 4.14
C PHE A 101 -3.97 -3.34 4.52
N VAL A 102 -2.65 -3.23 4.63
CA VAL A 102 -1.96 -1.95 4.88
C VAL A 102 -2.37 -0.91 3.84
N VAL A 103 -2.33 -1.27 2.55
CA VAL A 103 -2.74 -0.37 1.46
C VAL A 103 -4.23 -0.04 1.51
N LYS A 104 -5.09 -1.03 1.79
CA LYS A 104 -6.52 -0.82 1.94
C LYS A 104 -6.83 0.16 3.08
N LEU A 105 -6.18 -0.03 4.22
CA LEU A 105 -6.35 0.82 5.39
C LEU A 105 -5.84 2.24 5.15
N LEU A 106 -4.71 2.40 4.45
CA LEU A 106 -4.21 3.72 4.04
C LEU A 106 -5.20 4.48 3.17
N SER A 107 -5.80 3.79 2.19
CA SER A 107 -6.83 4.38 1.33
C SER A 107 -8.09 4.74 2.11
N ASP A 108 -8.51 3.85 3.02
CA ASP A 108 -9.78 3.98 3.73
C ASP A 108 -9.72 5.03 4.86
N LEU A 109 -8.59 5.19 5.55
CA LEU A 109 -8.47 6.16 6.67
C LEU A 109 -7.88 7.51 6.25
N PHE A 110 -6.96 7.52 5.29
CA PHE A 110 -6.12 8.68 4.98
C PHE A 110 -6.26 9.15 3.53
N GLY A 111 -7.04 8.45 2.71
CA GLY A 111 -7.10 8.74 1.27
C GLY A 111 -5.81 8.42 0.51
N VAL A 112 -4.82 7.81 1.16
CA VAL A 112 -3.48 7.56 0.59
C VAL A 112 -3.46 6.24 -0.16
N GLN A 113 -3.17 6.28 -1.47
CA GLN A 113 -3.13 5.10 -2.32
C GLN A 113 -1.70 4.60 -2.55
N LEU A 114 -1.44 3.37 -2.11
CA LEU A 114 -0.19 2.64 -2.34
C LEU A 114 -0.44 1.39 -3.19
N ARG A 115 0.62 0.63 -3.48
CA ARG A 115 0.50 -0.68 -4.14
C ARG A 115 0.89 -1.79 -3.18
N GLY A 116 0.05 -2.82 -3.07
CA GLY A 116 0.26 -3.95 -2.18
C GLY A 116 0.20 -5.28 -2.92
N GLY A 117 1.03 -6.23 -2.52
CA GLY A 117 1.04 -7.60 -3.05
C GLY A 117 2.42 -8.10 -3.46
N CYS A 118 2.44 -9.21 -4.20
CA CYS A 118 3.68 -9.81 -4.69
C CYS A 118 4.27 -9.04 -5.88
N ALA A 119 5.59 -8.89 -5.94
CA ALA A 119 6.23 -8.44 -7.17
C ALA A 119 6.23 -9.53 -8.25
N CYS A 120 6.32 -9.10 -9.51
CA CYS A 120 6.45 -9.99 -10.67
C CYS A 120 7.80 -10.75 -10.73
N ALA A 121 8.72 -10.46 -9.79
CA ALA A 121 10.01 -11.11 -9.66
C ALA A 121 10.00 -12.11 -8.49
N GLY A 122 9.43 -13.31 -8.73
CA GLY A 122 9.22 -14.35 -7.70
C GLY A 122 10.49 -14.71 -6.91
N PRO A 123 11.61 -15.11 -7.56
CA PRO A 123 12.84 -15.49 -6.86
C PRO A 123 13.42 -14.37 -5.98
N TYR A 124 13.38 -13.12 -6.46
CA TYR A 124 13.82 -11.97 -5.67
C TYR A 124 12.90 -11.71 -4.47
N GLY A 125 11.58 -11.87 -4.66
CA GLY A 125 10.61 -11.81 -3.57
C GLY A 125 10.86 -12.89 -2.51
N HIS A 126 11.22 -14.11 -2.90
CA HIS A 126 11.57 -15.18 -1.97
C HIS A 126 12.81 -14.82 -1.15
N ALA A 127 13.87 -14.33 -1.80
CA ALA A 127 15.08 -13.90 -1.11
C ALA A 127 14.82 -12.76 -0.10
N LEU A 128 14.03 -11.74 -0.50
CA LEU A 128 13.69 -10.61 0.38
C LEU A 128 12.84 -11.02 1.60
N LEU A 129 11.96 -12.00 1.42
CA LEU A 129 11.03 -12.46 2.46
C LEU A 129 11.56 -13.66 3.25
N GLY A 130 12.74 -14.18 2.91
CA GLY A 130 13.32 -15.36 3.56
C GLY A 130 12.53 -16.64 3.30
N ILE A 131 11.89 -16.76 2.14
CA ILE A 131 11.08 -17.92 1.77
C ILE A 131 12.01 -19.03 1.29
N THR A 132 12.04 -20.15 2.03
CA THR A 132 12.81 -21.34 1.66
C THR A 132 12.15 -22.08 0.50
N PRO A 133 12.89 -22.96 -0.21
CA PRO A 133 12.30 -23.82 -1.25
C PRO A 133 11.10 -24.64 -0.76
N GLU A 134 11.17 -25.17 0.47
CA GLU A 134 10.10 -25.95 1.09
C GLU A 134 8.85 -25.10 1.31
N LEU A 135 9.02 -23.92 1.92
CA LEU A 135 7.92 -22.98 2.14
C LEU A 135 7.32 -22.51 0.80
N SER A 136 8.15 -22.32 -0.23
CA SER A 136 7.69 -21.98 -1.57
C SER A 136 6.81 -23.08 -2.18
N LEU A 137 7.13 -24.37 -1.97
CA LEU A 137 6.32 -25.48 -2.46
C LEU A 137 5.00 -25.57 -1.70
N THR A 138 5.02 -25.36 -0.39
CA THR A 138 3.81 -25.28 0.45
C THR A 138 2.88 -24.16 -0.02
N MET A 139 3.42 -22.95 -0.20
CA MET A 139 2.65 -21.81 -0.74
C MET A 139 2.08 -22.10 -2.12
N ARG A 140 2.86 -22.74 -3.01
CA ARG A 140 2.40 -23.15 -4.34
C ARG A 140 1.22 -24.12 -4.25
N ALA A 141 1.27 -25.10 -3.35
CA ALA A 141 0.19 -26.07 -3.17
C ALA A 141 -1.12 -25.37 -2.73
N TYR A 142 -1.05 -24.41 -1.82
CA TYR A 142 -2.22 -23.62 -1.42
C TYR A 142 -2.78 -22.77 -2.56
N ILE A 143 -1.91 -22.11 -3.34
CA ILE A 143 -2.34 -21.32 -4.49
C ILE A 143 -3.04 -22.21 -5.53
N GLN A 144 -2.54 -23.42 -5.77
CA GLN A 144 -3.17 -24.38 -6.68
C GLN A 144 -4.54 -24.87 -6.18
N LYS A 145 -4.76 -24.92 -4.86
CA LYS A 145 -6.07 -25.18 -4.25
C LYS A 145 -7.03 -23.98 -4.31
N GLY A 146 -6.58 -22.83 -4.81
CA GLY A 146 -7.37 -21.62 -4.93
C GLY A 146 -7.16 -20.60 -3.82
N TYR A 147 -6.23 -20.81 -2.89
CA TYR A 147 -5.88 -19.86 -1.83
C TYR A 147 -4.87 -18.81 -2.27
N GLY A 148 -5.21 -18.03 -3.31
CA GLY A 148 -4.36 -16.98 -3.84
C GLY A 148 -4.05 -15.86 -2.84
N GLY A 149 -4.84 -15.71 -1.77
CA GLY A 149 -4.60 -14.77 -0.69
C GLY A 149 -3.39 -15.09 0.19
N LEU A 150 -2.88 -16.32 0.16
CA LEU A 150 -1.65 -16.72 0.84
C LEU A 150 -0.39 -16.32 0.08
N LYS A 151 -0.51 -15.65 -1.07
CA LYS A 151 0.65 -15.23 -1.85
C LYS A 151 1.40 -14.10 -1.12
N PRO A 152 2.66 -14.33 -0.74
CA PRO A 152 3.44 -13.37 0.03
C PRO A 152 3.74 -12.11 -0.76
N GLY A 153 3.88 -10.99 -0.06
CA GLY A 153 4.07 -9.68 -0.67
C GLY A 153 4.40 -8.60 0.33
N TRP A 154 4.36 -7.36 -0.15
CA TRP A 154 4.69 -6.17 0.64
C TRP A 154 3.85 -4.97 0.22
N SER A 155 3.96 -3.91 1.01
CA SER A 155 3.46 -2.59 0.63
C SER A 155 4.56 -1.81 -0.07
N ARG A 156 4.17 -1.02 -1.08
CA ARG A 156 5.10 -0.23 -1.89
C ARG A 156 4.63 1.22 -1.97
N LEU A 157 5.48 2.11 -1.46
CA LEU A 157 5.38 3.55 -1.61
C LEU A 157 6.07 3.97 -2.91
N SER A 158 5.50 4.94 -3.61
CA SER A 158 6.11 5.58 -4.78
C SER A 158 5.84 7.07 -4.69
N LEU A 159 6.89 7.88 -4.64
CA LEU A 159 6.80 9.33 -4.52
C LEU A 159 7.12 9.99 -5.86
N SER A 160 6.49 11.12 -6.14
CA SER A 160 6.76 11.94 -7.31
C SER A 160 7.53 13.18 -6.87
N TYR A 161 8.49 13.64 -7.67
CA TYR A 161 9.17 14.92 -7.44
C TYR A 161 8.20 16.12 -7.44
N CYS A 162 7.01 15.96 -8.03
CA CYS A 162 5.96 16.99 -8.07
C CYS A 162 5.17 17.12 -6.76
N MET A 163 5.30 16.16 -5.82
CA MET A 163 4.62 16.24 -4.53
C MET A 163 5.18 17.40 -3.70
N LEU A 164 4.29 17.99 -2.89
CA LEU A 164 4.67 18.96 -1.88
C LEU A 164 5.30 18.25 -0.67
N GLU A 165 6.14 18.96 0.08
CA GLU A 165 6.80 18.37 1.26
C GLU A 165 5.80 17.95 2.33
N GLU A 166 4.75 18.74 2.52
CA GLU A 166 3.66 18.49 3.47
C GLU A 166 2.85 17.26 3.08
N GLU A 167 2.68 16.99 1.78
CA GLU A 167 2.03 15.76 1.30
C GLU A 167 2.88 14.53 1.60
N VAL A 168 4.20 14.63 1.40
CA VAL A 168 5.13 13.56 1.75
C VAL A 168 5.13 13.32 3.26
N ASP A 169 5.13 14.37 4.07
CA ASP A 169 5.06 14.27 5.53
C ASP A 169 3.75 13.61 5.99
N TYR A 170 2.63 13.97 5.37
CA TYR A 170 1.34 13.33 5.64
C TYR A 170 1.36 11.83 5.30
N VAL A 171 1.86 11.47 4.12
CA VAL A 171 1.95 10.05 3.69
C VAL A 171 2.84 9.24 4.63
N VAL A 172 3.99 9.79 5.03
CA VAL A 172 4.90 9.15 6.00
C VAL A 172 4.21 8.97 7.35
N SER A 173 3.54 10.02 7.85
CA SER A 173 2.82 10.00 9.12
C SER A 173 1.66 9.00 9.11
N ALA A 174 0.92 8.91 8.00
CA ALA A 174 -0.15 7.94 7.82
C ALA A 174 0.37 6.49 7.86
N ILE A 175 1.50 6.22 7.20
CA ILE A 175 2.12 4.89 7.23
C ILE A 175 2.62 4.54 8.64
N VAL A 176 3.22 5.50 9.35
CA VAL A 176 3.63 5.33 10.75
C VAL A 176 2.42 5.08 11.66
N SER A 177 1.31 5.78 11.45
CA SER A 177 0.05 5.55 12.18
C SER A 177 -0.48 4.12 11.95
N VAL A 178 -0.49 3.66 10.70
CA VAL A 178 -0.83 2.25 10.37
C VAL A 178 0.17 1.27 10.99
N ALA A 179 1.45 1.62 11.07
CA ALA A 179 2.45 0.77 11.72
C ALA A 179 2.23 0.63 13.22
N LYS A 180 1.75 1.69 13.89
CA LYS A 180 1.47 1.70 15.33
C LYS A 180 0.14 1.02 15.65
N TYR A 181 -0.92 1.30 14.89
CA TYR A 181 -2.29 0.96 15.26
C TYR A 181 -3.04 0.07 14.25
N GLY A 182 -2.48 -0.16 13.06
CA GLY A 182 -3.19 -0.81 11.95
C GLY A 182 -3.74 -2.19 12.29
N HIS A 183 -3.05 -2.95 13.15
CA HIS A 183 -3.50 -4.28 13.58
C HIS A 183 -4.87 -4.24 14.28
N ARG A 184 -5.22 -3.15 14.98
CA ARG A 184 -6.50 -3.00 15.69
C ARG A 184 -7.69 -2.95 14.75
N PHE A 185 -7.48 -2.47 13.53
CA PHE A 185 -8.53 -2.35 12.51
C PHE A 185 -8.85 -3.68 11.82
N LEU A 186 -8.04 -4.73 12.01
CA LEU A 186 -8.26 -6.03 11.36
C LEU A 186 -9.67 -6.57 11.63
N GLY A 187 -10.22 -6.37 12.83
CA GLY A 187 -11.56 -6.86 13.18
C GLY A 187 -12.69 -6.29 12.31
N LEU A 188 -12.49 -5.12 11.69
CA LEU A 188 -13.51 -4.38 10.92
C LEU A 188 -13.61 -4.78 9.44
N TYR A 189 -12.70 -5.63 8.96
CA TYR A 189 -12.62 -6.00 7.54
C TYR A 189 -12.87 -7.49 7.35
N ASP A 190 -13.30 -7.90 6.16
CA ASP A 190 -13.31 -9.27 5.67
C ASP A 190 -12.09 -9.52 4.79
N PHE A 191 -11.63 -10.77 4.75
CA PHE A 191 -10.50 -11.22 3.95
C PHE A 191 -10.96 -12.35 3.05
N ASP A 192 -10.80 -12.15 1.75
CA ASP A 192 -11.04 -13.20 0.79
C ASP A 192 -9.77 -14.03 0.60
N TRP A 193 -9.79 -15.25 1.11
CA TRP A 193 -8.70 -16.21 0.99
C TRP A 193 -8.35 -16.57 -0.45
N LYS A 194 -9.28 -16.39 -1.41
CA LYS A 194 -9.04 -16.70 -2.82
C LYS A 194 -8.26 -15.59 -3.51
N SER A 195 -8.69 -14.33 -3.38
CA SER A 195 -8.05 -13.19 -4.05
C SER A 195 -6.97 -12.48 -3.22
N GLY A 196 -7.02 -12.60 -1.89
CA GLY A 196 -6.23 -11.81 -0.95
C GLY A 196 -6.74 -10.38 -0.76
N THR A 197 -7.99 -10.12 -1.15
CA THR A 197 -8.63 -8.80 -1.04
C THR A 197 -9.15 -8.57 0.38
N TRP A 198 -9.05 -7.32 0.84
CA TRP A 198 -9.59 -6.87 2.12
C TRP A 198 -10.73 -5.89 1.87
N THR A 199 -11.88 -6.14 2.48
CA THR A 199 -13.10 -5.31 2.31
C THR A 199 -13.66 -4.92 3.66
N TYR A 200 -14.01 -3.64 3.84
CA TYR A 200 -14.67 -3.22 5.07
C TYR A 200 -16.02 -3.93 5.22
N SER A 201 -16.35 -4.35 6.44
CA SER A 201 -17.55 -5.11 6.74
C SER A 201 -18.37 -4.40 7.82
N LYS A 202 -19.47 -3.76 7.43
CA LYS A 202 -20.35 -3.07 8.39
C LYS A 202 -20.90 -4.03 9.44
N LYS A 203 -21.25 -5.25 9.04
CA LYS A 203 -21.68 -6.31 9.96
C LYS A 203 -20.64 -6.57 11.05
N ARG A 204 -19.38 -6.77 10.67
CA ARG A 204 -18.30 -7.00 11.65
C ARG A 204 -18.02 -5.78 12.51
N ALA A 205 -18.09 -4.59 11.92
CA ALA A 205 -17.94 -3.37 12.69
C ALA A 205 -19.04 -3.26 13.76
N ASN A 206 -20.30 -3.52 13.41
CA ASN A 206 -21.41 -3.55 14.36
C ASN A 206 -21.17 -4.60 15.46
N GLU A 207 -20.71 -5.80 15.11
CA GLU A 207 -20.40 -6.86 16.07
C GLU A 207 -19.23 -6.50 17.02
N LEU A 208 -18.23 -5.76 16.52
CA LEU A 208 -17.02 -5.43 17.29
C LEU A 208 -17.19 -4.22 18.19
N VAL A 209 -17.89 -3.17 17.71
CA VAL A 209 -17.94 -1.85 18.36
C VAL A 209 -19.34 -1.26 18.51
N GLY A 210 -20.38 -1.98 18.08
CA GLY A 210 -21.76 -1.49 18.07
C GLY A 210 -22.12 -0.62 16.86
N ASP A 211 -23.42 -0.46 16.61
CA ASP A 211 -23.97 0.19 15.42
C ASP A 211 -23.56 1.67 15.28
N ASP A 212 -23.54 2.41 16.39
CA ASP A 212 -23.21 3.84 16.39
C ASP A 212 -21.77 4.09 15.96
N LEU A 213 -20.82 3.38 16.58
CA LEU A 213 -19.40 3.55 16.29
C LEU A 213 -19.03 2.99 14.90
N ALA A 214 -19.67 1.90 14.49
CA ALA A 214 -19.53 1.35 13.14
C ALA A 214 -20.04 2.31 12.05
N SER A 215 -21.16 2.99 12.31
CA SER A 215 -21.71 4.00 11.40
C SER A 215 -20.82 5.24 11.33
N ASN A 216 -20.27 5.69 12.47
CA ASN A 216 -19.29 6.78 12.50
C ASN A 216 -18.02 6.43 11.69
N PHE A 217 -17.48 5.22 11.88
CA PHE A 217 -16.33 4.75 11.11
C PHE A 217 -16.65 4.65 9.61
N SER A 218 -17.83 4.15 9.25
CA SER A 218 -18.28 4.07 7.85
C SER A 218 -18.23 5.45 7.20
N SER A 219 -18.80 6.47 7.85
CA SER A 219 -18.80 7.86 7.37
C SER A 219 -17.40 8.45 7.28
N PHE A 220 -16.50 8.13 8.23
CA PHE A 220 -15.10 8.57 8.21
C PHE A 220 -14.32 8.00 7.02
N ARG A 221 -14.62 6.75 6.64
CA ARG A 221 -13.88 5.98 5.62
C ARG A 221 -13.99 6.52 4.19
N HIS A 222 -15.01 7.32 3.90
CA HIS A 222 -15.28 7.84 2.55
C HIS A 222 -14.36 9.02 2.17
N VAL A 223 -13.07 8.93 2.47
CA VAL A 223 -12.10 9.96 2.05
C VAL A 223 -11.92 9.94 0.51
N ASN A 224 -12.16 8.80 -0.15
CA ASN A 224 -11.89 8.58 -1.57
C ASN A 224 -13.11 8.11 -2.40
N ASP A 225 -14.34 8.48 -2.01
CA ASP A 225 -15.51 8.15 -2.82
C ASP A 225 -15.50 8.99 -4.11
N PRO A 226 -15.38 8.38 -5.32
CA PRO A 226 -15.34 9.14 -6.57
C PRO A 226 -16.67 9.83 -6.91
N THR A 227 -17.76 9.52 -6.20
CA THR A 227 -19.03 10.25 -6.28
C THR A 227 -19.10 11.44 -5.33
N LEU A 228 -18.22 11.50 -4.32
CA LEU A 228 -18.03 12.66 -3.47
C LEU A 228 -16.94 13.54 -4.11
N VAL A 229 -17.37 14.66 -4.70
CA VAL A 229 -16.48 15.63 -5.38
C VAL A 229 -15.36 16.14 -4.47
N HIS A 230 -15.54 16.02 -3.14
CA HIS A 230 -14.52 16.16 -2.11
C HIS A 230 -14.78 15.14 -0.99
N PRO A 231 -13.75 14.61 -0.30
CA PRO A 231 -13.93 13.92 0.99
C PRO A 231 -14.87 14.75 1.88
N PRO A 232 -15.65 14.17 2.82
CA PRO A 232 -16.40 14.97 3.78
C PRO A 232 -15.41 15.87 4.53
N GLU A 233 -15.33 17.13 4.09
CA GLU A 233 -14.32 18.05 4.57
C GLU A 233 -14.59 18.28 6.05
N CYS A 234 -13.53 18.29 6.84
CA CYS A 234 -13.57 18.90 8.16
C CYS A 234 -14.05 20.35 7.96
N ALA A 235 -15.31 20.62 8.30
CA ALA A 235 -15.95 21.91 8.06
C ALA A 235 -15.22 23.08 8.74
N THR A 236 -14.37 22.78 9.73
CA THR A 236 -13.55 23.73 10.48
C THR A 236 -12.13 23.90 9.93
N CYS A 237 -11.69 23.04 9.00
CA CYS A 237 -10.31 23.03 8.50
C CYS A 237 -10.15 24.00 7.32
N ARG A 238 -9.23 24.96 7.48
CA ARG A 238 -9.01 26.12 6.59
C ARG A 238 -7.97 25.87 5.50
N ASN A 239 -7.10 24.89 5.67
CA ASN A 239 -6.05 24.56 4.71
C ASN A 239 -5.75 23.05 4.67
N GLN A 240 -4.93 22.62 3.72
CA GLN A 240 -4.59 21.21 3.50
C GLN A 240 -3.85 20.58 4.70
N ALA A 241 -2.97 21.33 5.36
CA ALA A 241 -2.23 20.84 6.52
C ALA A 241 -3.16 20.56 7.72
N GLU A 242 -4.12 21.44 8.00
CA GLU A 242 -5.16 21.22 9.02
C GLU A 242 -6.00 19.97 8.70
N ARG A 243 -6.33 19.74 7.42
CA ARG A 243 -7.04 18.52 6.98
C ARG A 243 -6.21 17.27 7.23
N PHE A 244 -4.93 17.28 6.85
CA PHE A 244 -4.00 16.17 7.07
C PHE A 244 -3.87 15.83 8.56
N HIS A 245 -3.71 16.85 9.41
CA HIS A 245 -3.64 16.67 10.85
C HIS A 245 -4.93 16.05 11.41
N HIS A 246 -6.09 16.59 11.02
CA HIS A 246 -7.40 16.07 11.43
C HIS A 246 -7.61 14.59 11.05
N HIS A 247 -7.17 14.17 9.86
CA HIS A 247 -7.24 12.76 9.47
C HIS A 247 -6.36 11.87 10.34
N LEU A 248 -5.14 12.33 10.69
CA LEU A 248 -4.23 11.60 11.57
C LEU A 248 -4.81 11.45 12.99
N GLU A 249 -5.26 12.55 13.58
CA GLU A 249 -5.84 12.56 14.93
C GLU A 249 -7.10 11.69 15.01
N ARG A 250 -7.99 11.78 14.01
CA ARG A 250 -9.20 10.94 14.00
C ARG A 250 -8.88 9.46 13.88
N ALA A 251 -7.96 9.08 12.99
CA ALA A 251 -7.55 7.69 12.84
C ALA A 251 -6.94 7.14 14.13
N GLU A 252 -6.10 7.94 14.80
CA GLU A 252 -5.54 7.59 16.10
C GLU A 252 -6.63 7.47 17.18
N ALA A 253 -7.53 8.44 17.30
CA ALA A 253 -8.64 8.40 18.25
C ALA A 253 -9.52 7.15 18.06
N PHE A 254 -9.88 6.84 16.80
CA PHE A 254 -10.63 5.61 16.48
C PHE A 254 -9.86 4.35 16.89
N SER A 255 -8.53 4.34 16.75
CA SER A 255 -7.74 3.17 17.11
C SER A 255 -7.79 2.83 18.60
N TYR A 256 -7.95 3.82 19.47
CA TYR A 256 -8.11 3.62 20.91
C TYR A 256 -9.49 3.08 21.29
N LEU A 257 -10.50 3.30 20.44
CA LEU A 257 -11.84 2.73 20.61
C LEU A 257 -11.91 1.26 20.15
N LEU A 258 -10.87 0.76 19.48
CA LEU A 258 -10.78 -0.62 19.01
C LEU A 258 -9.97 -1.50 19.99
N PRO A 259 -10.32 -2.79 20.12
CA PRO A 259 -9.55 -3.73 20.93
C PRO A 259 -8.08 -3.76 20.52
N SER A 260 -7.18 -3.86 21.50
CA SER A 260 -5.74 -3.97 21.26
C SER A 260 -5.36 -5.24 20.52
N CYS A 261 -6.04 -6.35 20.82
CA CYS A 261 -5.95 -7.61 20.11
C CYS A 261 -7.35 -7.96 19.58
N PRO A 262 -7.68 -7.61 18.32
CA PRO A 262 -8.95 -8.03 17.75
C PRO A 262 -9.01 -9.56 17.65
N PRO A 263 -10.21 -10.15 17.70
CA PRO A 263 -10.37 -11.59 17.64
C PRO A 263 -9.77 -12.16 16.35
N LEU A 264 -8.94 -13.20 16.49
CA LEU A 264 -8.35 -13.93 15.37
C LEU A 264 -9.44 -14.58 14.53
N ARG A 265 -9.25 -14.60 13.21
CA ARG A 265 -10.21 -15.19 12.28
C ARG A 265 -10.08 -16.70 12.18
N SER A 266 -11.18 -17.30 11.74
CA SER A 266 -11.18 -18.68 11.26
C SER A 266 -10.31 -18.81 10.01
N ILE A 267 -9.31 -19.66 10.12
CA ILE A 267 -8.49 -20.11 8.99
C ILE A 267 -9.22 -21.31 8.35
N PRO A 268 -9.30 -21.40 7.02
CA PRO A 268 -9.86 -22.58 6.34
C PRO A 268 -9.24 -23.87 6.88
N SER A 269 -10.04 -24.91 7.06
CA SER A 269 -9.62 -26.17 7.71
C SER A 269 -8.49 -26.89 6.98
N ASP A 270 -8.31 -26.60 5.71
CA ASP A 270 -7.30 -27.16 4.81
C ASP A 270 -6.06 -26.26 4.65
N VAL A 271 -5.95 -25.19 5.44
CA VAL A 271 -4.77 -24.31 5.56
C VAL A 271 -4.18 -24.45 6.96
N ASP A 272 -2.90 -24.83 7.05
CA ASP A 272 -2.18 -24.89 8.33
C ASP A 272 -1.97 -23.46 8.88
N PRO A 273 -2.40 -23.16 10.12
CA PRO A 273 -2.19 -21.85 10.75
C PRO A 273 -0.73 -21.39 10.83
N ARG A 274 0.23 -22.32 10.80
CA ARG A 274 1.67 -22.05 10.81
C ARG A 274 2.17 -21.49 9.48
N ASP A 275 1.48 -21.81 8.38
CA ASP A 275 1.82 -21.32 7.05
C ASP A 275 1.24 -19.92 6.77
N VAL A 276 0.33 -19.44 7.63
CA VAL A 276 -0.23 -18.08 7.54
C VAL A 276 0.75 -17.07 8.14
N TYR A 277 1.53 -16.45 7.26
CA TYR A 277 2.62 -15.52 7.60
C TYR A 277 2.15 -14.14 8.12
N PHE A 278 0.84 -13.87 8.10
CA PHE A 278 0.25 -12.59 8.46
C PHE A 278 -0.86 -12.71 9.52
N LEU A 279 -1.20 -11.59 10.15
CA LEU A 279 -2.31 -11.49 11.10
C LEU A 279 -3.65 -11.54 10.39
N ILE A 280 -4.54 -12.42 10.85
CA ILE A 280 -5.88 -12.58 10.31
C ILE A 280 -6.91 -12.82 11.39
#